data_AF-A0A2S9GIB6-F1
#
_entry.id   AF-A0A2S9GIB6-F1
#
_cell.length_a   1.000
_cell.length_b   1.000
_cell.length_c   1.000
_cell.angle_alpha   90.00
_cell.angle_beta   90.00
_cell.angle_gamma   90.00
#
_symmetry.space_group_name_H-M   'P 1'
#
loop_
_entity.id
_entity.type
_entity.pdbx_description
1 polymer ?
#
loop_
_entity_poly.entity_id
_entity_poly.type
_entity_poly.pdbx_seq_one_letter_code
_entity_poly.pdbx_strand_id
1 'polypeptide(L)'
;IAISSARTAAQFDIEPKVAMLSYSTGTSGTGADVDKVRKATELVRSREPGLLVEGPIQYDAAVEPSVARTKMPDSLVAGHATVL
;
A
#
# COMPACT_ATOMS: atom_id res chain seq x y z
N ILE A 1 9.22 8.50 -2.63
CA ILE A 1 8.07 8.61 -3.55
C ILE A 1 6.79 8.56 -2.74
N ALA A 2 6.37 7.41 -2.19
CA ALA A 2 5.17 7.23 -1.37
C ALA A 2 4.80 8.40 -0.44
N ILE A 3 5.69 8.79 0.49
CA ILE A 3 5.43 9.89 1.43
C ILE A 3 5.17 11.22 0.71
N SER A 4 5.95 11.53 -0.32
CA SER A 4 5.77 12.76 -1.09
C SER A 4 4.44 12.74 -1.85
N SER A 5 4.10 11.62 -2.48
CA SER A 5 2.83 11.45 -3.20
C SER A 5 1.63 11.55 -2.25
N ALA A 6 1.72 10.96 -1.05
CA ALA A 6 0.70 11.07 -0.01
C ALA A 6 0.49 12.53 0.43
N ARG A 7 1.57 13.28 0.62
CA ARG A 7 1.50 14.72 0.94
C ARG A 7 0.86 15.52 -0.19
N THR A 8 1.18 15.20 -1.44
CA THR A 8 0.51 15.83 -2.59
C THR A 8 -0.98 15.51 -2.61
N ALA A 9 -1.39 14.25 -2.42
CA ALA A 9 -2.80 13.88 -2.36
C ALA A 9 -3.57 14.65 -1.28
N ALA A 10 -2.97 14.81 -0.09
CA ALA A 10 -3.56 15.59 1.00
C ALA A 10 -3.76 17.07 0.64
N GLN A 11 -2.94 17.66 -0.23
CA GLN A 11 -3.13 19.05 -0.71
C GLN A 11 -4.36 19.20 -1.61
N PHE A 12 -4.88 18.10 -2.16
CA PHE A 12 -6.11 18.05 -2.94
C PHE A 12 -7.30 17.53 -2.12
N ASP A 13 -7.21 17.56 -0.80
CA ASP A 13 -8.23 17.04 0.14
C ASP A 13 -8.54 15.54 -0.06
N ILE A 14 -7.59 14.78 -0.63
CA ILE A 14 -7.69 13.31 -0.77
C ILE A 14 -7.03 12.68 0.45
N GLU A 15 -7.80 11.92 1.23
CA GLU A 15 -7.26 11.12 2.35
C GLU A 15 -6.25 10.08 1.81
N PRO A 16 -4.96 10.15 2.19
CA PRO A 16 -3.95 9.28 1.62
C PRO A 16 -4.05 7.84 2.16
N LYS A 17 -4.32 6.89 1.28
CA LYS A 17 -4.26 5.45 1.51
C LYS A 17 -3.30 4.86 0.48
N VAL A 18 -2.06 4.63 0.90
CA VAL A 18 -0.94 4.33 0.00
C VAL A 18 -0.78 2.83 -0.19
N ALA A 19 -0.90 2.36 -1.43
CA ALA A 19 -0.60 0.98 -1.81
C ALA A 19 0.78 0.90 -2.45
N MET A 20 1.70 0.14 -1.86
CA MET A 20 3.02 -0.13 -2.42
C MET A 20 2.94 -1.33 -3.37
N LEU A 21 2.73 -1.04 -4.66
CA LEU A 21 2.41 -2.07 -5.64
C LEU A 21 3.52 -3.10 -5.88
N SER A 22 3.12 -4.36 -6.04
CA SER A 22 3.97 -5.48 -6.44
C SER A 22 3.15 -6.56 -7.15
N TYR A 23 3.81 -7.58 -7.72
CA TYR A 23 3.13 -8.74 -8.31
C TYR A 23 2.63 -9.75 -7.24
N SER A 24 2.93 -9.50 -5.96
CA SER A 24 2.50 -10.32 -4.83
C SER A 24 1.82 -9.47 -3.75
N THR A 25 0.91 -10.10 -3.00
CA THR A 25 0.21 -9.49 -1.87
C THR A 25 0.69 -10.10 -0.55
N GLY A 26 1.08 -9.26 0.40
CA GLY A 26 1.51 -9.65 1.74
C GLY A 26 2.78 -10.52 1.74
N THR A 27 2.66 -11.76 2.25
CA THR A 27 3.75 -12.73 2.36
C THR A 27 3.73 -13.82 1.29
N SER A 28 2.70 -13.82 0.42
CA SER A 28 2.45 -14.93 -0.52
C SER A 28 3.52 -15.12 -1.60
N GLY A 29 4.30 -14.09 -1.90
CA GLY A 29 5.34 -14.09 -2.93
C GLY A 29 6.70 -13.77 -2.36
N THR A 30 7.69 -14.45 -2.92
CA THR A 30 9.11 -14.28 -2.60
C THR A 30 9.86 -13.80 -3.84
N GLY A 31 10.89 -12.98 -3.64
CA GLY A 31 11.73 -12.49 -4.73
C GLY A 31 12.30 -11.11 -4.43
N ALA A 32 13.43 -10.78 -5.06
CA ALA A 32 14.16 -9.54 -4.81
C ALA A 32 13.28 -8.28 -4.99
N ASP A 33 12.37 -8.29 -5.96
CA ASP A 33 11.45 -7.17 -6.19
C ASP A 33 10.35 -7.06 -5.13
N VAL A 34 9.82 -8.19 -4.64
CA VAL A 34 8.84 -8.20 -3.55
C VAL A 34 9.49 -7.73 -2.25
N ASP A 35 10.71 -8.21 -1.97
CA ASP A 35 11.47 -7.85 -0.78
C ASP A 35 11.85 -6.36 -0.79
N LYS A 36 12.17 -5.81 -1.96
CA LYS A 36 12.41 -4.38 -2.16
C LYS A 36 11.18 -3.55 -1.78
N VAL A 37 10.00 -3.94 -2.25
CA VAL A 37 8.74 -3.24 -1.93
C VAL A 37 8.39 -3.38 -0.44
N ARG A 38 8.60 -4.56 0.15
CA ARG A 38 8.39 -4.79 1.59
C ARG A 38 9.27 -3.87 2.44
N LYS A 39 10.58 -3.86 2.18
CA LYS A 39 11.53 -2.95 2.85
C LYS A 39 11.16 -1.49 2.66
N ALA A 40 10.73 -1.09 1.46
CA ALA A 40 10.26 0.27 1.21
C ALA A 40 9.00 0.60 2.04
N THR A 41 8.08 -0.34 2.18
CA THR A 41 6.86 -0.19 2.99
C THR A 41 7.19 0.00 4.48
N GLU A 42 8.11 -0.81 5.01
CA GLU A 42 8.61 -0.68 6.40
C GLU A 42 9.33 0.66 6.63
N LEU A 43 10.08 1.15 5.64
CA LEU A 43 10.71 2.47 5.68
C LEU A 43 9.67 3.60 5.68
N VAL A 44 8.54 3.45 5.00
CA VAL A 44 7.45 4.43 5.06
C VAL A 44 6.80 4.40 6.45
N ARG A 45 6.44 3.21 6.97
CA ARG A 45 5.84 3.05 8.30
C ARG A 45 6.70 3.62 9.42
N SER A 46 8.02 3.42 9.34
CA SER A 46 8.95 3.96 10.35
C SER A 46 9.14 5.48 10.26
N ARG A 47 9.14 6.05 9.06
CA ARG A 47 9.33 7.50 8.85
C ARG A 47 8.05 8.31 9.07
N GLU A 48 6.89 7.73 8.79
CA GLU A 48 5.57 8.37 8.91
C GLU A 48 4.56 7.39 9.54
N PRO A 49 4.62 7.16 10.87
CA PRO A 49 3.79 6.15 11.54
C PRO A 49 2.27 6.36 11.43
N GLY A 50 1.83 7.59 11.16
CA GLY A 50 0.40 7.92 10.97
C GLY A 50 -0.10 7.73 9.54
N LEU A 51 0.78 7.47 8.56
CA LEU A 51 0.38 7.30 7.18
C LEU A 51 -0.19 5.90 6.94
N LEU A 52 -1.42 5.82 6.46
CA LEU A 52 -2.03 4.55 6.03
C LEU A 52 -1.28 4.01 4.80
N VAL A 53 -0.51 2.94 5.01
CA VAL A 53 0.31 2.32 3.97
C VAL A 53 0.27 0.80 4.05
N GLU A 54 0.06 0.16 2.90
CA GLU A 54 0.05 -1.29 2.75
C GLU A 54 0.94 -1.73 1.60
N GLY A 55 1.67 -2.83 1.79
CA GLY A 55 2.66 -3.27 0.83
C GLY A 55 3.47 -4.47 1.30
N PRO A 56 3.93 -5.34 0.39
CA PRO A 56 3.62 -5.36 -1.04
C PRO A 56 2.16 -5.77 -1.30
N ILE A 57 1.51 -5.16 -2.30
CA ILE A 57 0.11 -5.43 -2.65
C ILE A 57 -0.09 -5.45 -4.17
N GLN A 58 -0.89 -6.38 -4.68
CA GLN A 58 -1.29 -6.40 -6.10
C GLN A 58 -2.30 -5.29 -6.39
N TYR A 59 -2.33 -4.82 -7.64
CA TYR A 59 -3.25 -3.76 -8.06
C TYR A 59 -4.72 -4.08 -7.78
N ASP A 60 -5.15 -5.32 -8.07
CA ASP A 60 -6.51 -5.79 -7.81
C ASP A 60 -6.87 -5.67 -6.31
N ALA A 61 -5.99 -6.12 -5.42
CA ALA A 61 -6.16 -6.01 -3.98
C ALA A 61 -6.11 -4.56 -3.47
N ALA A 62 -5.42 -3.65 -4.17
CA ALA A 62 -5.34 -2.25 -3.79
C ALA A 62 -6.65 -1.47 -4.07
N VAL A 63 -7.36 -1.82 -5.16
CA VAL A 63 -8.50 -1.01 -5.65
C VAL A 63 -9.87 -1.70 -5.59
N GLU A 64 -9.92 -3.05 -5.56
CA GLU A 64 -11.19 -3.80 -5.61
C GLU A 64 -11.53 -4.36 -4.21
N PRO A 65 -12.59 -3.83 -3.54
CA PRO A 65 -12.97 -4.28 -2.19
C PRO A 65 -13.23 -5.78 -2.07
N SER A 66 -13.78 -6.42 -3.11
CA SER A 66 -14.05 -7.87 -3.07
C SER A 66 -12.76 -8.70 -3.05
N VAL A 67 -11.74 -8.29 -3.80
CA VAL A 67 -10.42 -8.93 -3.80
C VAL A 67 -9.69 -8.63 -2.48
N ALA A 68 -9.76 -7.38 -2.01
CA ALA A 68 -9.17 -6.95 -0.75
C ALA A 68 -9.69 -7.76 0.44
N ARG A 69 -11.02 -7.95 0.55
CA ARG A 69 -11.62 -8.80 1.60
C ARG A 69 -11.10 -10.23 1.63
N THR A 70 -10.69 -10.75 0.47
CA THR A 70 -10.16 -12.11 0.36
C THR A 70 -8.67 -12.17 0.69
N LYS A 71 -7.88 -11.20 0.20
CA LYS A 71 -6.41 -11.23 0.32
C LYS A 71 -5.87 -10.52 1.56
N MET A 72 -6.54 -9.47 2.03
CA MET A 72 -6.10 -8.57 3.11
C MET A 72 -7.30 -8.01 3.91
N PRO A 73 -8.09 -8.86 4.59
CA PRO A 73 -9.34 -8.45 5.25
C PRO A 73 -9.19 -7.37 6.32
N ASP A 74 -8.03 -7.30 6.97
CA ASP A 74 -7.77 -6.38 8.09
C ASP A 74 -7.05 -5.09 7.66
N SER A 75 -6.79 -4.91 6.35
CA SER A 75 -6.07 -3.73 5.86
C SER A 75 -7.00 -2.51 5.75
N LEU A 76 -6.55 -1.38 6.30
CA LEU A 76 -7.22 -0.08 6.15
C LEU A 76 -7.00 0.58 4.78
N VAL A 77 -6.13 -0.01 3.94
CA VAL A 77 -5.74 0.51 2.62
C VAL A 77 -6.29 -0.36 1.49
N ALA A 78 -6.23 -1.69 1.63
CA ALA A 78 -6.63 -2.60 0.56
C ALA A 78 -8.11 -2.37 0.15
N GLY A 79 -8.36 -2.40 -1.16
CA GLY A 79 -9.67 -2.16 -1.77
C GLY A 79 -10.10 -0.68 -1.80
N HIS A 80 -9.33 0.21 -1.18
CA HIS A 80 -9.68 1.62 -1.00
C HIS A 80 -8.47 2.55 -1.19
N ALA A 81 -7.41 2.07 -1.85
CA ALA A 81 -6.20 2.87 -2.04
C ALA A 81 -6.49 4.11 -2.90
N THR A 82 -5.95 5.26 -2.46
CA THR A 82 -6.08 6.55 -3.15
C THR A 82 -4.76 7.02 -3.77
N VAL A 83 -3.65 6.37 -3.39
CA VAL A 83 -2.30 6.61 -3.93
C VAL A 83 -1.66 5.26 -4.23
N LEU A 84 -1.17 5.08 -5.47
CA LEU A 84 -0.58 3.84 -5.99
C LEU A 84 0.88 4.03 -6.42
#